data_AF-A0A7C5NEP0-F1
#
_entry.id   AF-A0A7C5NEP0-F1
#
_cell.length_a   1.000
_cell.length_b   1.000
_cell.length_c   1.000
_cell.angle_alpha   90.00
_cell.angle_beta   90.00
_cell.angle_gamma   90.00
#
_symmetry.space_group_name_H-M   'P 1'
#
loop_
_entity.id
_entity.type
_entity.pdbx_description
1 polymer ?
#
loop_
_entity_poly.entity_id
_entity_poly.type
_entity_poly.pdbx_seq_one_letter_code
_entity_poly.pdbx_strand_id
1 'polypeptide(L)'
;MNQFQFKSYNKSNSWLGIIVIVAIIFIIFFIIQNLYKLFAVLAPVFLILTAILDYRVIAKFGIVLYELLRYRTVLGILAVIFTLIGLPFVSAAMFFNAFMNFRTKRRSKKKYIDYIDVSDEKDDKLELDEFKKIKLDDYEQLFD
;
A
#
# COMPACT_ATOMS: atom_id res chain seq x y z
N MET A 1 23.89 30.36 -40.77
CA MET A 1 22.43 30.28 -40.50
C MET A 1 21.90 29.04 -41.21
N ASN A 2 21.59 27.97 -40.47
CA ASN A 2 21.10 26.73 -41.06
C ASN A 2 19.58 26.82 -41.24
N GLN A 3 19.14 26.72 -42.50
CA GLN A 3 17.74 26.76 -42.90
C GLN A 3 17.13 25.38 -42.57
N PHE A 4 16.24 25.30 -41.59
CA PHE A 4 15.46 24.08 -41.34
C PHE A 4 14.45 23.91 -42.49
N GLN A 5 14.77 23.01 -43.42
CA GLN A 5 13.89 22.62 -44.51
C GLN A 5 12.76 21.74 -43.97
N PHE A 6 11.56 22.32 -43.80
CA PHE A 6 10.37 21.54 -43.46
C PHE A 6 9.92 20.75 -44.70
N LYS A 7 10.12 19.44 -44.66
CA LYS A 7 9.73 18.50 -45.71
C LYS A 7 8.21 18.56 -45.92
N SER A 8 7.80 18.92 -47.14
CA SER A 8 6.39 18.99 -47.56
C SER A 8 5.67 17.65 -47.32
N TYR A 9 4.59 17.69 -46.55
CA TYR A 9 3.79 16.54 -46.17
C TYR A 9 2.89 16.13 -47.34
N ASN A 10 3.22 15.05 -48.04
CA ASN A 10 2.44 14.57 -49.16
C ASN A 10 1.12 13.94 -48.63
N LYS A 11 -0.03 14.56 -48.92
CA LYS A 11 -1.37 14.25 -48.37
C LYS A 11 -1.89 12.84 -48.67
N SER A 12 -1.25 12.11 -49.59
CA SER A 12 -1.74 10.84 -50.16
C SER A 12 -1.73 9.64 -49.20
N ASN A 13 -1.05 9.70 -48.05
CA ASN A 13 -0.81 8.51 -47.21
C ASN A 13 -1.28 8.66 -45.75
N SER A 14 -2.19 9.59 -45.46
CA SER A 14 -2.65 9.87 -44.08
C SER A 14 -3.24 8.63 -43.36
N TRP A 15 -3.77 7.67 -44.12
CA TRP A 15 -4.30 6.41 -43.62
C TRP A 15 -3.22 5.44 -43.10
N LEU A 16 -1.99 5.51 -43.63
CA LEU A 16 -0.85 4.71 -43.14
C LEU A 16 -0.48 5.08 -41.71
N GLY A 17 -0.58 6.37 -41.34
CA GLY A 17 -0.31 6.81 -39.97
C GLY A 17 -1.30 6.19 -38.96
N ILE A 18 -2.57 6.09 -39.34
CA ILE A 18 -3.62 5.46 -38.51
C ILE A 18 -3.32 3.97 -38.34
N ILE A 19 -2.95 3.27 -39.41
CA ILE A 19 -2.58 1.85 -39.37
C ILE A 19 -1.38 1.62 -38.44
N VAL A 20 -0.36 2.47 -38.50
CA VAL A 20 0.80 2.38 -37.61
C VAL A 20 0.41 2.59 -36.15
N ILE A 21 -0.44 3.57 -35.85
CA ILE A 21 -0.94 3.81 -34.48
C ILE A 21 -1.74 2.60 -33.98
N VAL A 22 -2.64 2.06 -34.80
CA VAL A 22 -3.42 0.88 -34.45
C VAL A 22 -2.52 -0.34 -34.20
N ALA A 23 -1.49 -0.55 -35.02
CA ALA A 23 -0.52 -1.62 -34.83
C ALA A 23 0.26 -1.46 -33.51
N ILE A 24 0.69 -0.24 -33.16
CA ILE A 24 1.38 0.04 -31.90
C ILE A 24 0.46 -0.24 -30.70
N ILE A 25 -0.78 0.24 -30.74
CA ILE A 25 -1.77 -0.03 -29.69
C ILE A 25 -1.99 -1.53 -29.54
N PHE A 26 -2.06 -2.28 -30.64
CA PHE A 26 -2.23 -3.73 -30.62
C PHE A 26 -1.04 -4.44 -29.94
N ILE A 27 0.19 -4.03 -30.25
CA ILE A 27 1.39 -4.59 -29.62
C ILE A 27 1.39 -4.28 -28.11
N ILE A 28 1.11 -3.04 -27.71
CA ILE A 28 1.04 -2.63 -26.30
C ILE A 28 -0.06 -3.42 -25.58
N PHE A 29 -1.23 -3.56 -26.20
CA PHE A 29 -2.34 -4.34 -25.67
C PHE A 29 -1.93 -5.79 -25.42
N PHE A 30 -1.20 -6.42 -26.34
CA PHE A 30 -0.71 -7.78 -26.18
C PHE A 30 0.27 -7.90 -25.00
N ILE A 31 1.18 -6.94 -24.84
CA ILE A 31 2.12 -6.92 -23.71
C ILE A 31 1.36 -6.77 -22.39
N ILE A 32 0.43 -5.81 -22.30
CA ILE A 32 -0.39 -5.56 -21.12
C ILE A 32 -1.22 -6.80 -20.77
N GLN A 33 -1.82 -7.46 -21.76
CA GLN A 33 -2.63 -8.66 -21.53
C GLN A 33 -1.80 -9.79 -20.92
N ASN A 34 -0.59 -10.01 -21.42
CA ASN A 34 0.30 -11.03 -20.86
C ASN A 34 0.79 -10.67 -19.45
N LEU A 35 1.13 -9.41 -19.22
CA LEU A 35 1.52 -8.93 -17.90
C LEU A 35 0.37 -9.05 -16.89
N TYR A 36 -0.85 -8.71 -17.31
CA TYR A 36 -2.06 -8.88 -16.50
C TYR A 36 -2.28 -10.34 -16.11
N LYS A 37 -2.15 -11.28 -17.05
CA LYS A 37 -2.25 -12.72 -16.76
C LYS A 37 -1.22 -13.17 -15.72
N LEU A 38 0.03 -12.71 -15.84
CA LEU A 38 1.08 -13.03 -14.87
C LEU A 38 0.73 -12.49 -13.47
N PHE A 39 0.32 -11.22 -13.40
CA PHE A 39 -0.14 -10.61 -12.16
C PHE A 39 -1.37 -11.33 -11.59
N ALA A 40 -2.29 -11.81 -12.44
CA ALA A 40 -3.50 -12.49 -11.99
C ALA A 40 -3.19 -13.83 -11.33
N VAL A 41 -2.20 -14.58 -11.83
CA VAL A 41 -1.70 -15.80 -11.19
C VAL A 41 -0.99 -15.49 -9.87
N LEU A 42 -0.26 -14.37 -9.80
CA LEU A 42 0.43 -13.92 -8.59
C LEU A 42 -0.50 -13.28 -7.55
N ALA A 43 -1.66 -12.77 -7.96
CA ALA A 43 -2.62 -12.10 -7.10
C ALA A 43 -3.02 -12.88 -5.84
N PRO A 44 -3.37 -14.19 -5.89
CA PRO A 44 -3.63 -14.96 -4.68
C PRO A 44 -2.42 -15.03 -3.77
N VAL A 45 -1.21 -15.15 -4.33
CA VAL A 45 0.04 -15.15 -3.55
C VAL A 45 0.24 -13.79 -2.87
N PHE A 46 0.02 -12.67 -3.59
CA PHE A 46 0.10 -11.33 -3.02
C PHE A 46 -0.91 -11.12 -1.90
N LEU A 47 -2.15 -11.59 -2.03
CA LEU A 47 -3.14 -11.50 -0.96
C LEU A 47 -2.73 -12.28 0.29
N ILE A 48 -2.23 -13.51 0.13
CA ILE A 48 -1.75 -14.33 1.25
C ILE A 48 -0.56 -13.64 1.93
N LEU A 49 0.43 -13.19 1.15
CA LEU A 49 1.61 -12.49 1.70
C LEU A 49 1.22 -11.18 2.40
N THR A 50 0.25 -10.44 1.85
CA THR A 50 -0.30 -9.22 2.49
C THR A 50 -0.90 -9.57 3.85
N ALA A 51 -1.71 -10.64 3.92
CA ALA A 51 -2.35 -11.06 5.17
C ALA A 51 -1.32 -11.44 6.25
N ILE A 52 -0.24 -12.13 5.85
CA ILE A 52 0.86 -12.51 6.75
C ILE A 52 1.65 -11.29 7.23
N LEU A 53 1.95 -10.33 6.35
CA LEU A 53 2.75 -9.15 6.69
C LEU A 53 1.96 -8.13 7.53
N ASP A 54 0.74 -7.80 7.11
CA ASP A 54 -0.15 -6.89 7.81
C ASP A 54 -1.61 -7.05 7.34
N TYR A 55 -2.37 -7.94 8.00
CA TYR A 55 -3.79 -8.17 7.71
C TYR A 55 -4.65 -6.90 7.75
N ARG A 56 -4.21 -5.85 8.48
CA ARG A 56 -4.95 -4.59 8.60
C ARG A 56 -5.04 -3.86 7.26
N VAL A 57 -4.11 -4.11 6.33
CA VAL A 57 -4.16 -3.51 4.99
C VAL A 57 -5.38 -4.02 4.22
N ILE A 58 -5.64 -5.33 4.27
CA ILE A 58 -6.80 -5.94 3.63
C ILE A 58 -8.09 -5.46 4.32
N ALA A 59 -8.12 -5.48 5.65
CA ALA A 59 -9.28 -5.04 6.43
C ALA A 59 -9.64 -3.57 6.16
N LYS A 60 -8.65 -2.67 6.17
CA LYS A 60 -8.85 -1.24 5.86
C LYS A 60 -9.42 -1.04 4.45
N PHE A 61 -8.93 -1.78 3.47
CA PHE A 61 -9.46 -1.68 2.11
C PHE A 61 -10.92 -2.15 2.03
N GLY A 62 -11.26 -3.26 2.71
CA GLY A 62 -12.65 -3.72 2.81
C GLY A 62 -13.57 -2.69 3.46
N ILE A 63 -13.12 -2.03 4.52
CA ILE A 63 -13.84 -0.93 5.18
C ILE A 63 -14.07 0.23 4.20
N VAL A 64 -13.03 0.65 3.48
CA VAL A 64 -13.15 1.71 2.46
C VAL A 64 -14.16 1.33 1.38
N LEU A 65 -14.14 0.09 0.88
CA LEU A 65 -15.11 -0.38 -0.11
C LEU A 65 -16.54 -0.33 0.44
N TYR A 66 -16.74 -0.79 1.67
CA TYR A 66 -18.04 -0.79 2.34
C TYR A 66 -18.57 0.62 2.59
N GLU A 67 -17.71 1.52 3.07
CA GLU A 67 -18.05 2.93 3.26
C GLU A 67 -18.41 3.60 1.94
N LEU A 68 -17.67 3.33 0.86
CA LEU A 68 -18.03 3.81 -0.48
C LEU A 68 -19.40 3.31 -0.91
N LEU A 69 -19.72 2.04 -0.65
CA LEU A 69 -21.04 1.45 -0.95
C LEU A 69 -22.16 2.12 -0.15
N ARG A 70 -21.93 2.40 1.13
CA ARG A 70 -22.91 2.97 2.05
C ARG A 70 -23.16 4.47 1.82
N TYR A 71 -22.10 5.26 1.65
CA TYR A 71 -22.21 6.72 1.54
C TYR A 71 -22.36 7.22 0.11
N ARG A 72 -21.81 6.48 -0.87
CA ARG A 72 -21.84 6.86 -2.30
C ARG A 72 -22.07 5.64 -3.18
N THR A 73 -23.27 5.08 -3.12
CA THR A 73 -23.63 3.79 -3.75
C THR A 73 -23.16 3.64 -5.19
N VAL A 74 -23.34 4.65 -6.06
CA VAL A 74 -22.88 4.60 -7.45
C VAL A 74 -21.37 4.43 -7.55
N LEU A 75 -20.60 5.23 -6.78
CA LEU A 75 -19.15 5.12 -6.75
C LEU A 75 -18.69 3.83 -6.10
N GLY A 76 -19.38 3.34 -5.07
CA GLY A 76 -19.07 2.07 -4.45
C GLY A 76 -19.26 0.88 -5.39
N ILE A 77 -20.36 0.84 -6.16
CA ILE A 77 -20.59 -0.22 -7.14
C ILE A 77 -19.50 -0.20 -8.21
N LEU A 78 -19.17 0.98 -8.73
CA LEU A 78 -18.07 1.14 -9.66
C LEU A 78 -16.75 0.66 -9.03
N ALA A 79 -16.46 1.04 -7.78
CA ALA A 79 -15.25 0.62 -7.08
C ALA A 79 -15.16 -0.90 -6.92
N VAL A 80 -16.27 -1.58 -6.63
CA VAL A 80 -16.32 -3.05 -6.56
C VAL A 80 -16.03 -3.67 -7.93
N ILE A 81 -16.66 -3.19 -9.00
CA ILE A 81 -16.43 -3.68 -10.37
C ILE A 81 -14.98 -3.47 -10.78
N PHE A 82 -14.43 -2.26 -10.56
CA PHE A 82 -13.04 -1.96 -10.82
C PHE A 82 -12.09 -2.78 -9.96
N THR A 83 -12.46 -3.14 -8.73
CA THR A 83 -11.65 -4.01 -7.87
C THR A 83 -11.63 -5.44 -8.39
N LEU A 84 -12.76 -5.95 -8.88
CA LEU A 84 -12.82 -7.31 -9.46
C LEU A 84 -12.01 -7.40 -10.76
N ILE A 85 -12.13 -6.41 -11.64
CA ILE A 85 -11.37 -6.35 -12.90
C ILE A 85 -9.90 -5.99 -12.64
N GLY A 86 -9.64 -5.15 -11.63
CA GLY A 86 -8.31 -4.68 -11.25
C GLY A 86 -7.63 -5.51 -10.17
N LEU A 87 -8.20 -6.65 -9.77
CA LEU A 87 -7.75 -7.47 -8.64
C LEU A 87 -6.24 -7.76 -8.66
N PRO A 88 -5.62 -8.09 -9.81
CA PRO A 88 -4.17 -8.33 -9.86
C PRO A 88 -3.34 -7.09 -9.49
N PHE A 89 -3.79 -5.90 -9.89
CA PHE A 89 -3.13 -4.65 -9.53
C PHE A 89 -3.44 -4.24 -8.08
N VAL A 90 -4.69 -4.42 -7.64
CA VAL A 90 -5.10 -4.11 -6.26
C VAL A 90 -4.35 -4.97 -5.26
N SER A 91 -4.25 -6.28 -5.51
CA SER A 91 -3.51 -7.21 -4.65
C SER A 91 -2.02 -6.90 -4.59
N ALA A 92 -1.39 -6.59 -5.75
CA ALA A 92 0.00 -6.15 -5.79
C ALA A 92 0.22 -4.84 -5.01
N ALA A 93 -0.68 -3.87 -5.14
CA ALA A 93 -0.60 -2.60 -4.41
C ALA A 93 -0.76 -2.79 -2.90
N MET A 94 -1.69 -3.64 -2.46
CA MET A 94 -1.84 -4.01 -1.05
C MET A 94 -0.59 -4.67 -0.49
N PHE A 95 -0.02 -5.63 -1.24
CA PHE A 95 1.21 -6.29 -0.84
C PHE A 95 2.36 -5.30 -0.69
N PHE A 96 2.52 -4.38 -1.64
CA PHE A 96 3.54 -3.34 -1.57
C PHE A 96 3.35 -2.45 -0.33
N ASN A 97 2.12 -2.03 -0.04
CA ASN A 97 1.81 -1.25 1.15
C ASN A 97 2.10 -2.02 2.45
N ALA A 98 1.73 -3.29 2.53
CA ALA A 98 2.02 -4.15 3.68
C ALA A 98 3.53 -4.34 3.88
N PHE A 99 4.27 -4.58 2.78
CA PHE A 99 5.71 -4.74 2.79
C PHE A 99 6.44 -3.48 3.27
N MET A 100 6.00 -2.30 2.80
CA MET A 100 6.57 -1.03 3.22
C MET A 100 6.32 -0.78 4.72
N ASN A 101 5.09 -1.02 5.19
CA ASN A 101 4.71 -0.88 6.60
C ASN A 101 5.50 -1.84 7.50
N PHE A 102 5.75 -3.05 7.04
CA PHE A 102 6.54 -4.03 7.78
C PHE A 102 7.99 -3.57 7.95
N ARG A 103 8.59 -3.01 6.89
CA ARG A 103 9.96 -2.48 6.93
C ARG A 103 10.08 -1.28 7.88
N THR A 104 9.12 -0.36 7.87
CA THR A 104 9.16 0.81 8.76
C THR A 104 8.97 0.42 10.22
N LYS A 105 8.02 -0.48 10.54
CA LYS A 105 7.82 -0.99 11.91
C LYS A 105 9.09 -1.67 12.46
N ARG A 106 9.79 -2.45 11.64
CA ARG A 106 11.06 -3.08 12.05
C ARG A 106 12.16 -2.07 12.34
N ARG A 107 12.25 -0.98 11.57
CA ARG A 107 13.21 0.11 11.84
C ARG A 107 12.87 0.86 13.13
N SER A 108 11.60 1.17 13.37
CA SER A 108 11.16 1.82 14.61
C SER A 108 11.39 0.92 15.83
N LYS A 109 11.07 -0.37 15.73
CA LYS A 109 11.31 -1.33 16.82
C LYS A 109 12.80 -1.49 17.07
N LYS A 110 13.63 -1.66 16.03
CA LYS A 110 15.09 -1.74 16.19
C LYS A 110 15.64 -0.49 16.88
N LYS A 111 15.21 0.70 16.47
CA LYS A 111 15.61 1.97 17.11
C LYS A 111 15.22 2.01 18.60
N TYR A 112 14.03 1.52 18.95
CA TYR A 112 13.59 1.45 20.36
C TYR A 112 14.40 0.45 21.18
N ILE A 113 14.70 -0.72 20.63
CA ILE A 113 15.53 -1.73 21.31
C ILE A 113 16.97 -1.23 21.46
N ASP A 114 17.51 -0.53 20.45
CA ASP A 114 18.86 0.08 20.51
C ASP A 114 18.96 1.11 21.65
N TYR A 115 17.90 1.89 21.91
CA TYR A 115 17.88 2.78 23.09
C TYR A 115 17.81 2.03 24.43
N ILE A 116 17.19 0.85 24.46
CA ILE A 116 17.15 -0.01 25.65
C ILE A 116 18.56 -0.61 25.89
N ASP A 117 19.22 -1.09 24.83
CA ASP A 117 20.51 -1.81 24.91
C ASP A 117 21.72 -0.92 25.29
N VAL A 118 21.63 0.42 25.18
CA VAL A 118 22.67 1.34 25.71
C VAL A 118 22.35 1.91 27.10
N SER A 119 21.16 1.65 27.63
CA SER A 119 20.75 2.11 28.97
C SER A 119 20.91 1.02 30.03
N ASP A 120 21.04 -0.24 29.62
CA ASP A 120 21.06 -1.41 30.52
C ASP A 120 22.47 -2.01 30.73
N GLU A 121 23.54 -1.31 30.34
CA GLU A 121 24.90 -1.58 30.85
C GLU A 121 25.14 -0.78 32.14
N LYS A 122 24.47 -1.21 33.22
CA LYS A 122 24.97 -1.22 34.61
C LYS A 122 23.86 -1.73 35.53
N ASP A 123 24.20 -2.79 36.25
CA ASP A 123 23.82 -3.05 37.63
C ASP A 123 22.37 -2.72 38.01
N ASP A 124 21.51 -3.74 37.97
CA ASP A 124 21.00 -4.37 39.19
C ASP A 124 19.74 -5.16 38.87
N LYS A 125 19.72 -6.39 39.38
CA LYS A 125 18.54 -7.24 39.48
C LYS A 125 17.41 -6.39 40.10
N LEU A 126 16.46 -5.92 39.28
CA LEU A 126 15.27 -5.21 39.73
C LEU A 126 14.44 -6.14 40.61
N GLU A 127 14.74 -6.17 41.90
CA GLU A 127 13.78 -6.59 42.91
C GLU A 127 12.69 -5.53 42.91
N LEU A 128 11.48 -5.91 42.48
CA LEU A 128 10.32 -5.05 42.61
C LEU A 128 10.13 -4.76 44.11
N ASP A 129 10.30 -3.49 44.51
CA ASP A 129 9.77 -3.04 45.80
C ASP A 129 8.27 -3.33 45.82
N GLU A 130 7.82 -4.11 46.81
CA GLU A 130 6.42 -4.42 46.99
C GLU A 130 5.60 -3.13 47.08
N PHE A 131 4.55 -3.03 46.25
CA PHE A 131 3.64 -1.89 46.24
C PHE A 131 3.09 -1.62 47.65
N LYS A 132 3.61 -0.58 48.31
CA LYS A 132 3.03 -0.06 49.54
C LYS A 132 1.62 0.45 49.24
N LYS A 133 0.59 -0.29 49.69
CA LYS A 133 -0.80 0.17 49.63
C LYS A 133 -0.94 1.42 50.49
N ILE A 134 -0.93 2.58 49.86
CA ILE A 134 -1.27 3.86 50.49
C ILE A 134 -2.79 3.86 50.74
N LYS A 135 -3.22 4.14 51.97
CA LYS A 135 -4.65 4.22 52.32
C LYS A 135 -5.24 5.51 51.78
N LEU A 136 -6.50 5.44 51.35
CA LEU A 136 -7.19 6.51 50.62
C LEU A 136 -7.42 7.78 51.45
N ASP A 137 -7.31 7.67 52.77
CA ASP A 137 -7.59 8.75 53.72
C ASP A 137 -6.52 9.86 53.69
N ASP A 138 -5.32 9.59 53.15
CA ASP A 138 -4.21 10.56 53.06
C ASP A 138 -4.39 11.58 51.92
N TYR A 139 -5.36 11.38 51.02
CA TYR A 139 -5.61 12.31 49.90
C TYR A 139 -6.46 13.53 50.29
N GLU A 140 -7.26 13.41 51.35
CA GLU A 140 -8.15 14.50 51.79
C GLU A 140 -7.37 15.67 52.41
N GLN A 141 -6.18 15.41 52.97
CA GLN A 141 -5.32 16.43 53.59
C GLN A 141 -4.57 17.34 52.59
N LEU A 142 -4.65 17.05 51.29
CA LEU A 142 -3.93 17.81 50.25
C LEU A 142 -4.74 18.96 49.66
N PHE A 143 -6.01 19.08 50.03
CA PHE A 143 -6.93 20.09 49.48
C PHE A 143 -7.58 20.99 50.55
N ASP A 144 -7.16 20.86 51.81
CA ASP A 144 -7.39 21.84 52.88
C ASP A 144 -6.23 22.83 52.97
#